data_AF-A0A7X0X495-F1
#
_entry.id   AF-A0A7X0X495-F1
#
_cell.length_a   1.000
_cell.length_b   1.000
_cell.length_c   1.000
_cell.angle_alpha   90.00
_cell.angle_beta   90.00
_cell.angle_gamma   90.00
#
_symmetry.space_group_name_H-M   'P 1'
#
loop_
_entity.id
_entity.type
_entity.pdbx_description
1 polymer ?
#
loop_
_entity_poly.entity_id
_entity_poly.type
_entity_poly.pdbx_seq_one_letter_code
_entity_poly.pdbx_strand_id
1 'polypeptide(L)'
;MGKKKLGIILVSVCFILLIGFVGISVYSSHAKAEEEKKQEQIEKKAALEAEKALEENTTNIVNEMFANADKTLLSDTYSTEDVSSAEDNLKKIKDKKVKSDLTDDVDKAKKLYSSVEAATKQVQGLFKDSKENALATGITRAKIDEVSKIVKEKTPQKKAQTDLEKKVKKAYDLLSNKEKVEKQKQAEKASISNSTSKEKASNNSTGSSDSVKNGPSNSSSSSSSKSTSGSDGSNRSSGSKSAGSSNGGSVGSSSNGSGNNSSSSSSNSSANQPTVAKMNLASRTTQIITVVASGSSAQVKFWEKTGGSWKQVFSTTGNVGSQGVGSADEYHSRTPRGAYSLGFAFGTSNPGTNLSFRKITNRSYWISNVNDSQYNTWQERNSSNKADEHMASYPTQYKYGVVINYNTGRTKGAGSGFFLHCSNGAPTAGCVAIPTSHMATVLQKLHSGAYIVNVNSESELLNY
;
A
#
# COMPACT_ATOMS: atom_id res chain seq x y z
N MET A 1 -42.19 96.46 23.90
CA MET A 1 -42.03 95.05 24.37
C MET A 1 -41.40 94.24 23.25
N GLY A 2 -40.56 93.22 23.45
CA GLY A 2 -39.88 92.79 24.68
C GLY A 2 -39.06 91.49 24.50
N LYS A 3 -37.75 91.54 24.82
CA LYS A 3 -36.82 90.41 25.11
C LYS A 3 -36.51 89.37 24.01
N LYS A 4 -35.20 89.32 23.63
CA LYS A 4 -34.26 88.15 23.65
C LYS A 4 -34.64 86.82 22.93
N LYS A 5 -33.71 86.00 22.41
CA LYS A 5 -32.31 86.09 21.89
C LYS A 5 -31.89 84.63 21.53
N LEU A 6 -31.45 84.33 20.29
CA LEU A 6 -30.61 83.20 19.79
C LEU A 6 -30.93 82.97 18.29
N GLY A 7 -30.01 82.56 17.40
CA GLY A 7 -28.57 82.37 17.57
C GLY A 7 -27.86 81.94 16.26
N ILE A 8 -26.93 82.80 15.81
CA ILE A 8 -25.85 82.67 14.81
C ILE A 8 -25.40 81.23 14.42
N ILE A 9 -25.29 80.97 13.09
CA ILE A 9 -24.12 80.54 12.28
C ILE A 9 -24.64 80.42 10.82
N LEU A 10 -24.17 81.07 9.73
CA LEU A 10 -22.87 81.56 9.21
C LEU A 10 -22.20 80.58 8.20
N VAL A 11 -21.79 81.11 7.03
CA VAL A 11 -21.09 80.42 5.89
C VAL A 11 -21.99 79.41 5.13
N SER A 12 -22.36 79.53 3.84
CA SER A 12 -21.72 79.97 2.57
C SER A 12 -21.01 78.86 1.78
N VAL A 13 -21.04 78.99 0.44
CA VAL A 13 -20.42 78.13 -0.60
C VAL A 13 -20.94 76.68 -0.70
N CYS A 14 -21.83 76.43 -1.68
CA CYS A 14 -21.74 75.30 -2.62
C CYS A 14 -22.84 75.38 -3.71
N PHE A 15 -22.64 76.27 -4.70
CA PHE A 15 -23.27 76.13 -6.02
C PHE A 15 -22.24 75.45 -6.94
N ILE A 16 -22.72 74.84 -8.05
CA ILE A 16 -21.95 73.93 -8.93
C ILE A 16 -21.74 72.52 -8.33
N LEU A 17 -22.75 71.67 -8.43
CA LEU A 17 -22.59 70.19 -8.50
C LEU A 17 -23.85 69.48 -9.03
N LEU A 18 -24.40 69.93 -10.16
CA LEU A 18 -25.68 69.42 -10.71
C LEU A 18 -25.66 68.93 -12.17
N ILE A 19 -24.49 68.84 -12.80
CA ILE A 19 -24.29 68.20 -14.13
C ILE A 19 -23.16 67.16 -14.04
N GLY A 20 -23.27 66.24 -13.07
CA GLY A 20 -22.23 65.24 -12.80
C GLY A 20 -22.72 63.87 -12.31
N PHE A 21 -24.03 63.67 -12.15
CA PHE A 21 -24.57 62.48 -11.44
C PHE A 21 -25.34 61.46 -12.30
N VAL A 22 -25.62 61.76 -13.57
CA VAL A 22 -26.27 60.79 -14.49
C VAL A 22 -25.25 59.91 -15.23
N GLY A 23 -24.06 60.43 -15.55
CA GLY A 23 -23.03 59.68 -16.29
C GLY A 23 -22.33 58.58 -15.49
N ILE A 24 -22.15 58.77 -14.17
CA ILE A 24 -21.34 57.85 -13.34
C ILE A 24 -22.08 56.55 -13.03
N SER A 25 -23.42 56.60 -12.89
CA SER A 25 -24.24 55.42 -12.54
C SER A 25 -24.30 54.36 -13.66
N VAL A 26 -24.25 54.81 -14.93
CA VAL A 26 -24.22 53.92 -16.10
C VAL A 26 -22.82 53.31 -16.31
N TYR A 27 -21.76 54.07 -16.07
CA TYR A 27 -20.39 53.57 -16.26
C TYR A 27 -20.01 52.50 -15.23
N SER A 28 -20.42 52.68 -13.97
CA SER A 28 -20.21 51.71 -12.88
C SER A 28 -20.92 50.36 -13.14
N SER A 29 -22.17 50.40 -13.62
CA SER A 29 -22.94 49.19 -13.92
C SER A 29 -22.42 48.45 -15.16
N HIS A 30 -21.98 49.16 -16.21
CA HIS A 30 -21.33 48.53 -17.37
C HIS A 30 -20.00 47.84 -17.02
N ALA A 31 -19.14 48.47 -16.20
CA ALA A 31 -17.87 47.87 -15.79
C ALA A 31 -18.08 46.56 -15.02
N LYS A 32 -18.99 46.55 -14.04
CA LYS A 32 -19.34 45.34 -13.27
C LYS A 32 -19.94 44.23 -14.15
N ALA A 33 -20.82 44.59 -15.09
CA ALA A 33 -21.39 43.63 -16.03
C ALA A 33 -20.36 43.06 -17.04
N GLU A 34 -19.25 43.76 -17.31
CA GLU A 34 -18.12 43.18 -18.04
C GLU A 34 -17.28 42.23 -17.19
N GLU A 35 -17.03 42.54 -15.91
CA GLU A 35 -16.30 41.64 -15.00
C GLU A 35 -17.08 40.35 -14.76
N GLU A 36 -18.39 40.43 -14.54
CA GLU A 36 -19.28 39.26 -14.40
C GLU A 36 -19.27 38.38 -15.67
N LYS A 37 -19.27 38.97 -16.88
CA LYS A 37 -19.14 38.23 -18.14
C LYS A 37 -17.75 37.61 -18.33
N LYS A 38 -16.67 38.29 -17.91
CA LYS A 38 -15.31 37.75 -17.95
C LYS A 38 -15.17 36.57 -16.99
N GLN A 39 -15.75 36.66 -15.79
CA GLN A 39 -15.83 35.57 -14.83
C GLN A 39 -16.63 34.38 -15.38
N GLU A 40 -17.80 34.62 -15.99
CA GLU A 40 -18.61 33.57 -16.62
C GLU A 40 -17.84 32.85 -17.76
N GLN A 41 -17.04 33.59 -18.55
CA GLN A 41 -16.18 32.98 -19.58
C GLN A 41 -15.01 32.18 -19.00
N ILE A 42 -14.40 32.63 -17.89
CA ILE A 42 -13.36 31.89 -17.17
C ILE A 42 -13.94 30.58 -16.61
N GLU A 43 -15.12 30.62 -15.99
CA GLU A 43 -15.80 29.45 -15.46
C GLU A 43 -16.22 28.45 -16.55
N LYS A 44 -16.77 28.93 -17.67
CA LYS A 44 -17.08 28.08 -18.84
C LYS A 44 -15.82 27.45 -19.43
N LYS A 45 -14.71 28.18 -19.49
CA LYS A 45 -13.42 27.65 -19.94
C LYS A 45 -12.89 26.57 -18.98
N ALA A 46 -12.88 26.84 -17.67
CA ALA A 46 -12.44 25.89 -16.66
C ALA A 46 -13.32 24.62 -16.64
N ALA A 47 -14.62 24.74 -16.84
CA ALA A 47 -15.52 23.59 -16.99
C ALA A 47 -15.22 22.74 -18.24
N LEU A 48 -14.92 23.39 -19.37
CA LEU A 48 -14.51 22.69 -20.61
C LEU A 48 -13.13 22.03 -20.48
N GLU A 49 -12.19 22.64 -19.75
CA GLU A 49 -10.88 22.06 -19.46
C GLU A 49 -11.00 20.86 -18.50
N ALA A 50 -11.87 20.95 -17.49
CA ALA A 50 -12.17 19.83 -16.59
C ALA A 50 -12.89 18.65 -17.29
N GLU A 51 -13.77 18.96 -18.25
CA GLU A 51 -14.45 17.96 -19.08
C GLU A 51 -13.47 17.21 -20.00
N LYS A 52 -12.55 17.93 -20.65
CA LYS A 52 -11.46 17.30 -21.42
C LYS A 52 -10.52 16.47 -20.54
N ALA A 53 -10.15 16.98 -19.36
CA ALA A 53 -9.31 16.25 -18.42
C ALA A 53 -9.98 14.96 -17.91
N LEU A 54 -11.31 14.95 -17.77
CA LEU A 54 -12.10 13.74 -17.47
C LEU A 54 -12.07 12.74 -18.63
N GLU A 55 -12.26 13.20 -19.86
CA GLU A 55 -12.21 12.35 -21.07
C GLU A 55 -10.81 11.75 -21.27
N GLU A 56 -9.75 12.56 -21.14
CA GLU A 56 -8.35 12.13 -21.21
C GLU A 56 -7.99 11.13 -20.11
N ASN A 57 -8.32 11.44 -18.84
CA ASN A 57 -8.07 10.53 -17.72
C ASN A 57 -8.80 9.19 -17.87
N THR A 58 -10.05 9.21 -18.34
CA THR A 58 -10.81 7.97 -18.59
C THR A 58 -10.22 7.18 -19.75
N THR A 59 -9.78 7.86 -20.81
CA THR A 59 -9.07 7.24 -21.95
C THR A 59 -7.79 6.56 -21.51
N ASN A 60 -7.02 7.18 -20.61
CA ASN A 60 -5.79 6.60 -20.07
C ASN A 60 -6.08 5.36 -19.22
N ILE A 61 -7.01 5.44 -18.26
CA ILE A 61 -7.42 4.29 -17.43
C ILE A 61 -7.89 3.11 -18.31
N VAL A 62 -8.70 3.37 -19.33
CA VAL A 62 -9.21 2.32 -20.24
C VAL A 62 -8.10 1.73 -21.13
N ASN A 63 -7.13 2.54 -21.58
CA ASN A 63 -5.97 2.02 -22.32
C ASN A 63 -5.04 1.18 -21.43
N GLU A 64 -4.82 1.58 -20.17
CA GLU A 64 -3.99 0.83 -19.20
C GLU A 64 -4.57 -0.53 -18.78
N MET A 65 -5.85 -0.80 -19.07
CA MET A 65 -6.44 -2.14 -18.96
C MET A 65 -5.79 -3.16 -19.92
N PHE A 66 -5.13 -2.72 -20.99
CA PHE A 66 -4.63 -3.56 -22.07
C PHE A 66 -3.10 -3.56 -22.19
N ALA A 67 -2.54 -4.73 -22.55
CA ALA A 67 -1.11 -4.92 -22.81
C ALA A 67 -0.71 -4.71 -24.28
N ASN A 68 -1.67 -4.43 -25.18
CA ASN A 68 -1.43 -4.20 -26.61
C ASN A 68 -2.47 -3.26 -27.23
N ALA A 69 -2.07 -2.55 -28.29
CA ALA A 69 -2.91 -1.58 -29.01
C ALA A 69 -4.17 -2.20 -29.64
N ASP A 70 -4.13 -3.48 -30.02
CA ASP A 70 -5.29 -4.21 -30.56
C ASP A 70 -6.33 -4.55 -29.48
N LYS A 71 -6.00 -4.30 -28.20
CA LYS A 71 -6.85 -4.55 -27.03
C LYS A 71 -7.36 -5.99 -26.98
N THR A 72 -6.46 -6.95 -27.23
CA THR A 72 -6.75 -8.41 -27.20
C THR A 72 -6.12 -9.13 -26.02
N LEU A 73 -5.25 -8.45 -25.29
CA LEU A 73 -4.54 -8.93 -24.11
C LEU A 73 -4.66 -7.90 -22.99
N LEU A 74 -5.05 -8.32 -21.78
CA LEU A 74 -5.09 -7.46 -20.60
C LEU A 74 -3.69 -7.14 -20.09
N SER A 75 -3.55 -5.97 -19.47
CA SER A 75 -2.37 -5.62 -18.68
C SER A 75 -2.21 -6.58 -17.50
N ASP A 76 -0.97 -6.85 -17.10
CA ASP A 76 -0.65 -7.60 -15.87
C ASP A 76 -0.97 -6.79 -14.60
N THR A 77 -1.31 -5.50 -14.74
CA THR A 77 -1.83 -4.61 -13.68
C THR A 77 -3.37 -4.49 -13.66
N TYR A 78 -4.09 -5.13 -14.59
CA TYR A 78 -5.56 -5.00 -14.70
C TYR A 78 -6.28 -5.26 -13.37
N SER A 79 -7.20 -4.36 -13.02
CA SER A 79 -8.00 -4.37 -11.80
C SER A 79 -9.49 -4.16 -12.10
N THR A 80 -10.36 -4.78 -11.30
CA THR A 80 -11.82 -4.55 -11.32
C THR A 80 -12.23 -3.19 -10.74
N GLU A 81 -11.34 -2.55 -9.98
CA GLU A 81 -11.54 -1.26 -9.35
C GLU A 81 -11.27 -0.13 -10.36
N ASP A 82 -10.29 -0.31 -11.24
CA ASP A 82 -10.05 0.57 -12.39
C ASP A 82 -11.20 0.51 -13.40
N VAL A 83 -11.76 -0.69 -13.64
CA VAL A 83 -12.99 -0.86 -14.45
C VAL A 83 -14.17 -0.10 -13.84
N SER A 84 -14.43 -0.26 -12.54
CA SER A 84 -15.49 0.49 -11.86
C SER A 84 -15.27 2.01 -11.94
N SER A 85 -14.01 2.45 -11.82
CA SER A 85 -13.62 3.87 -11.93
C SER A 85 -13.82 4.43 -13.34
N ALA A 86 -13.53 3.63 -14.38
CA ALA A 86 -13.83 3.98 -15.76
C ALA A 86 -15.35 4.07 -15.99
N GLU A 87 -16.13 3.09 -15.55
CA GLU A 87 -17.60 3.12 -15.64
C GLU A 87 -18.22 4.33 -14.93
N ASP A 88 -17.70 4.70 -13.76
CA ASP A 88 -18.14 5.90 -13.03
C ASP A 88 -17.76 7.22 -13.71
N ASN A 89 -16.69 7.25 -14.51
CA ASN A 89 -16.33 8.42 -15.30
C ASN A 89 -17.07 8.48 -16.63
N LEU A 90 -17.32 7.34 -17.28
CA LEU A 90 -18.16 7.22 -18.47
C LEU A 90 -19.58 7.76 -18.21
N LYS A 91 -20.14 7.57 -17.01
CA LYS A 91 -21.41 8.19 -16.61
C LYS A 91 -21.40 9.72 -16.74
N LYS A 92 -20.26 10.37 -16.49
CA LYS A 92 -20.07 11.83 -16.43
C LYS A 92 -19.63 12.46 -17.77
N ILE A 93 -18.96 11.71 -18.66
CA ILE A 93 -18.56 12.16 -20.01
C ILE A 93 -19.79 12.54 -20.84
N LYS A 94 -19.69 13.66 -21.59
CA LYS A 94 -20.77 14.18 -22.44
C LYS A 94 -20.55 13.94 -23.94
N ASP A 95 -19.30 13.87 -24.43
CA ASP A 95 -19.08 13.49 -25.82
C ASP A 95 -19.57 12.05 -26.04
N LYS A 96 -20.55 11.92 -26.94
CA LYS A 96 -21.24 10.64 -27.18
C LYS A 96 -20.36 9.62 -27.89
N LYS A 97 -19.40 10.06 -28.71
CA LYS A 97 -18.50 9.17 -29.44
C LYS A 97 -17.42 8.65 -28.52
N VAL A 98 -16.72 9.53 -27.80
CA VAL A 98 -15.70 9.16 -26.80
C VAL A 98 -16.29 8.21 -25.77
N LYS A 99 -17.49 8.52 -25.27
CA LYS A 99 -18.22 7.64 -24.35
C LYS A 99 -18.58 6.27 -24.94
N SER A 100 -18.97 6.20 -26.22
CA SER A 100 -19.26 4.92 -26.87
C SER A 100 -17.98 4.09 -27.05
N ASP A 101 -16.96 4.68 -27.68
CA ASP A 101 -15.69 4.01 -27.98
C ASP A 101 -15.06 3.40 -26.71
N LEU A 102 -15.02 4.18 -25.62
CA LEU A 102 -14.48 3.76 -24.33
C LEU A 102 -15.38 2.76 -23.57
N THR A 103 -16.71 2.76 -23.82
CA THR A 103 -17.61 1.74 -23.24
C THR A 103 -17.38 0.39 -23.93
N ASP A 104 -17.26 0.38 -25.26
CA ASP A 104 -16.95 -0.83 -26.03
C ASP A 104 -15.60 -1.43 -25.61
N ASP A 105 -14.60 -0.60 -25.34
CA ASP A 105 -13.31 -1.01 -24.76
C ASP A 105 -13.46 -1.61 -23.35
N VAL A 106 -14.21 -0.98 -22.44
CA VAL A 106 -14.43 -1.49 -21.08
C VAL A 106 -15.12 -2.86 -21.10
N ASP A 107 -16.16 -3.03 -21.92
CA ASP A 107 -16.83 -4.33 -22.07
C ASP A 107 -15.94 -5.38 -22.75
N LYS A 108 -15.05 -4.97 -23.66
CA LYS A 108 -13.99 -5.83 -24.20
C LYS A 108 -13.03 -6.30 -23.11
N ALA A 109 -12.56 -5.40 -22.24
CA ALA A 109 -11.68 -5.74 -21.12
C ALA A 109 -12.36 -6.73 -20.14
N LYS A 110 -13.61 -6.44 -19.73
CA LYS A 110 -14.43 -7.33 -18.88
C LYS A 110 -14.59 -8.74 -19.50
N LYS A 111 -14.82 -8.82 -20.81
CA LYS A 111 -14.93 -10.10 -21.56
C LYS A 111 -13.61 -10.88 -21.61
N LEU A 112 -12.46 -10.20 -21.74
CA LEU A 112 -11.15 -10.84 -21.60
C LEU A 112 -10.95 -11.36 -20.17
N TYR A 113 -11.33 -10.58 -19.16
CA TYR A 113 -11.17 -10.97 -17.75
C TYR A 113 -12.00 -12.21 -17.38
N SER A 114 -13.27 -12.29 -17.83
CA SER A 114 -14.08 -13.50 -17.66
C SER A 114 -13.46 -14.76 -18.30
N SER A 115 -12.61 -14.60 -19.32
CA SER A 115 -11.83 -15.71 -19.91
C SER A 115 -10.67 -16.14 -19.00
N VAL A 116 -9.98 -15.19 -18.35
CA VAL A 116 -8.97 -15.46 -17.31
C VAL A 116 -9.59 -16.16 -16.09
N GLU A 117 -10.76 -15.72 -15.65
CA GLU A 117 -11.53 -16.39 -14.59
C GLU A 117 -11.92 -17.83 -14.98
N ALA A 118 -12.39 -18.04 -16.21
CA ALA A 118 -12.77 -19.36 -16.69
C ALA A 118 -11.58 -20.33 -16.73
N ALA A 119 -10.42 -19.89 -17.24
CA ALA A 119 -9.18 -20.66 -17.21
C ALA A 119 -8.73 -20.95 -15.76
N THR A 120 -8.84 -19.97 -14.86
CA THR A 120 -8.53 -20.13 -13.44
C THR A 120 -9.41 -21.19 -12.77
N LYS A 121 -10.72 -21.18 -13.04
CA LYS A 121 -11.68 -22.17 -12.51
C LYS A 121 -11.39 -23.59 -13.04
N GLN A 122 -11.00 -23.73 -14.32
CA GLN A 122 -10.58 -25.02 -14.89
C GLN A 122 -9.29 -25.57 -14.22
N VAL A 123 -8.31 -24.72 -13.94
CA VAL A 123 -7.08 -25.12 -13.24
C VAL A 123 -7.33 -25.46 -11.78
N GLN A 124 -8.18 -24.70 -11.08
CA GLN A 124 -8.61 -25.02 -9.71
C GLN A 124 -9.29 -26.40 -9.65
N GLY A 125 -10.13 -26.74 -10.63
CA GLY A 125 -10.80 -28.04 -10.74
C GLY A 125 -9.88 -29.25 -10.92
N LEU A 126 -8.58 -29.07 -11.19
CA LEU A 126 -7.60 -30.16 -11.18
C LEU A 126 -7.24 -30.62 -9.75
N PHE A 127 -7.48 -29.79 -8.73
CA PHE A 127 -7.03 -30.01 -7.36
C PHE A 127 -8.19 -30.34 -6.41
N LYS A 128 -7.89 -31.11 -5.36
CA LYS A 128 -8.85 -31.45 -4.30
C LYS A 128 -9.15 -30.27 -3.36
N ASP A 129 -8.19 -29.35 -3.21
CA ASP A 129 -8.23 -28.26 -2.26
C ASP A 129 -7.44 -27.04 -2.75
N SER A 130 -7.67 -25.88 -2.12
CA SER A 130 -7.02 -24.60 -2.44
C SER A 130 -5.55 -24.51 -2.05
N LYS A 131 -4.99 -25.51 -1.36
CA LYS A 131 -3.54 -25.64 -1.13
C LYS A 131 -2.86 -26.40 -2.27
N GLU A 132 -3.66 -26.97 -3.19
CA GLU A 132 -3.23 -27.68 -4.39
C GLU A 132 -2.30 -28.87 -4.04
N ASN A 133 -2.52 -29.50 -2.88
CA ASN A 133 -1.65 -30.55 -2.35
C ASN A 133 -1.94 -31.94 -2.93
N ALA A 134 -3.15 -32.14 -3.47
CA ALA A 134 -3.58 -33.37 -4.11
C ALA A 134 -4.48 -33.04 -5.32
N LEU A 135 -4.49 -33.94 -6.31
CA LEU A 135 -5.43 -33.87 -7.43
C LEU A 135 -6.85 -34.22 -6.98
N ALA A 136 -7.85 -33.68 -7.68
CA ALA A 136 -9.23 -34.09 -7.53
C ALA A 136 -9.45 -35.56 -7.98
N THR A 137 -10.54 -36.17 -7.52
CA THR A 137 -10.93 -37.53 -7.93
C THR A 137 -11.19 -37.59 -9.43
N GLY A 138 -10.67 -38.62 -10.10
CA GLY A 138 -10.89 -38.84 -11.55
C GLY A 138 -10.02 -38.01 -12.49
N ILE A 139 -9.11 -37.15 -11.99
CA ILE A 139 -8.18 -36.40 -12.86
C ILE A 139 -7.19 -37.35 -13.54
N THR A 140 -7.15 -37.29 -14.87
CA THR A 140 -6.26 -38.06 -15.75
C THR A 140 -5.29 -37.14 -16.50
N ARG A 141 -4.25 -37.72 -17.10
CA ARG A 141 -3.27 -36.99 -17.93
C ARG A 141 -3.96 -36.14 -18.99
N ALA A 142 -4.88 -36.75 -19.76
CA ALA A 142 -5.64 -36.08 -20.82
C ALA A 142 -6.47 -34.88 -20.33
N LYS A 143 -7.04 -34.93 -19.10
CA LYS A 143 -7.77 -33.77 -18.56
C LYS A 143 -6.84 -32.61 -18.19
N ILE A 144 -5.63 -32.91 -17.70
CA ILE A 144 -4.62 -31.87 -17.46
C ILE A 144 -4.09 -31.30 -18.80
N ASP A 145 -3.95 -32.14 -19.83
CA ASP A 145 -3.57 -31.69 -21.19
C ASP A 145 -4.63 -30.75 -21.81
N GLU A 146 -5.92 -31.07 -21.67
CA GLU A 146 -7.05 -30.20 -22.07
C GLU A 146 -6.99 -28.83 -21.36
N VAL A 147 -6.81 -28.83 -20.04
CA VAL A 147 -6.70 -27.58 -19.25
C VAL A 147 -5.41 -26.82 -19.59
N SER A 148 -4.31 -27.50 -19.88
CA SER A 148 -3.06 -26.88 -20.36
C SER A 148 -3.27 -26.13 -21.68
N LYS A 149 -4.05 -26.70 -22.60
CA LYS A 149 -4.43 -26.05 -23.85
C LYS A 149 -5.29 -24.80 -23.61
N ILE A 150 -6.28 -24.89 -22.72
CA ILE A 150 -7.12 -23.73 -22.33
C ILE A 150 -6.27 -22.60 -21.74
N VAL A 151 -5.32 -22.91 -20.84
CA VAL A 151 -4.44 -21.89 -20.24
C VAL A 151 -3.61 -21.16 -21.31
N LYS A 152 -3.04 -21.90 -22.27
CA LYS A 152 -2.21 -21.36 -23.36
C LYS A 152 -2.99 -20.55 -24.39
N GLU A 153 -4.16 -21.02 -24.81
CA GLU A 153 -4.92 -20.44 -25.91
C GLU A 153 -5.96 -19.40 -25.47
N LYS A 154 -6.39 -19.42 -24.20
CA LYS A 154 -7.59 -18.69 -23.74
C LYS A 154 -7.41 -17.92 -22.42
N THR A 155 -6.17 -17.65 -21.99
CA THR A 155 -5.89 -16.77 -20.84
C THR A 155 -5.29 -15.44 -21.34
N PRO A 156 -6.11 -14.42 -21.63
CA PRO A 156 -5.64 -13.15 -22.22
C PRO A 156 -4.99 -12.20 -21.18
N GLN A 157 -4.06 -12.70 -20.38
CA GLN A 157 -3.22 -11.90 -19.47
C GLN A 157 -1.93 -12.69 -19.19
N LYS A 158 -0.74 -12.10 -19.40
CA LYS A 158 0.54 -12.83 -19.38
C LYS A 158 0.86 -13.38 -17.99
N LYS A 159 0.67 -12.57 -16.94
CA LYS A 159 0.92 -12.96 -15.56
C LYS A 159 0.00 -14.11 -15.13
N ALA A 160 -1.31 -13.99 -15.34
CA ALA A 160 -2.23 -15.07 -15.00
C ALA A 160 -1.95 -16.34 -15.80
N GLN A 161 -1.67 -16.25 -17.10
CA GLN A 161 -1.24 -17.39 -17.90
C GLN A 161 -0.01 -18.08 -17.29
N THR A 162 1.05 -17.31 -16.99
CA THR A 162 2.29 -17.81 -16.38
C THR A 162 2.06 -18.44 -15.01
N ASP A 163 1.18 -17.87 -14.18
CA ASP A 163 0.85 -18.39 -12.85
C ASP A 163 -0.06 -19.63 -12.91
N LEU A 164 -0.94 -19.74 -13.90
CA LEU A 164 -1.75 -20.93 -14.16
C LEU A 164 -0.92 -22.07 -14.77
N GLU A 165 0.04 -21.80 -15.65
CA GLU A 165 0.94 -22.82 -16.21
C GLU A 165 1.79 -23.50 -15.12
N LYS A 166 2.28 -22.75 -14.12
CA LYS A 166 2.96 -23.31 -12.94
C LYS A 166 2.08 -24.33 -12.20
N LYS A 167 0.78 -24.03 -12.05
CA LYS A 167 -0.20 -24.91 -11.42
C LYS A 167 -0.51 -26.13 -12.28
N VAL A 168 -0.68 -25.97 -13.59
CA VAL A 168 -0.80 -27.09 -14.53
C VAL A 168 0.41 -28.02 -14.46
N LYS A 169 1.64 -27.47 -14.36
CA LYS A 169 2.85 -28.29 -14.12
C LYS A 169 2.77 -29.05 -12.79
N LYS A 170 2.40 -28.37 -11.69
CA LYS A 170 2.21 -29.00 -10.37
C LYS A 170 1.19 -30.15 -10.43
N ALA A 171 0.13 -30.02 -11.23
CA ALA A 171 -0.84 -31.10 -11.45
C ALA A 171 -0.22 -32.32 -12.16
N TYR A 172 0.61 -32.13 -13.20
CA TYR A 172 1.35 -33.24 -13.82
C TYR A 172 2.35 -33.91 -12.85
N ASP A 173 3.06 -33.11 -12.05
CA ASP A 173 4.04 -33.61 -11.07
C ASP A 173 3.34 -34.49 -10.01
N LEU A 174 2.17 -34.06 -9.51
CA LEU A 174 1.32 -34.84 -8.61
C LEU A 174 0.80 -36.13 -9.26
N LEU A 175 0.37 -36.07 -10.52
CA LEU A 175 -0.12 -37.26 -11.24
C LEU A 175 0.99 -38.32 -11.38
N SER A 176 2.18 -37.91 -11.84
CA SER A 176 3.34 -38.80 -11.98
C SER A 176 3.74 -39.44 -10.65
N ASN A 177 3.65 -38.70 -9.54
CA ASN A 177 3.96 -39.24 -8.21
C ASN A 177 2.87 -40.19 -7.69
N LYS A 178 1.59 -39.92 -7.96
CA LYS A 178 0.49 -40.85 -7.68
C LYS A 178 0.69 -42.19 -8.42
N GLU A 179 0.95 -42.14 -9.73
CA GLU A 179 1.19 -43.33 -10.56
C GLU A 179 2.38 -44.17 -10.08
N LYS A 180 3.47 -43.54 -9.61
CA LYS A 180 4.62 -44.24 -9.01
C LYS A 180 4.23 -44.98 -7.73
N VAL A 181 3.50 -44.32 -6.82
CA VAL A 181 3.05 -44.91 -5.55
C VAL A 181 2.06 -46.05 -5.78
N GLU A 182 1.17 -45.93 -6.77
CA GLU A 182 0.25 -47.00 -7.14
C GLU A 182 0.97 -48.22 -7.72
N LYS A 183 1.97 -48.01 -8.60
CA LYS A 183 2.84 -49.09 -9.13
C LYS A 183 3.66 -49.77 -8.02
N GLN A 184 4.22 -49.02 -7.08
CA GLN A 184 4.95 -49.56 -5.94
C GLN A 184 4.05 -50.46 -5.07
N LYS A 185 2.84 -49.98 -4.72
CA LYS A 185 1.87 -50.76 -3.93
C LYS A 185 1.37 -52.02 -4.66
N GLN A 186 1.27 -51.98 -5.99
CA GLN A 186 0.94 -53.18 -6.78
C GLN A 186 2.09 -54.20 -6.77
N ALA A 187 3.34 -53.76 -6.92
CA ALA A 187 4.51 -54.64 -6.86
C ALA A 187 4.69 -55.27 -5.46
N GLU A 188 4.50 -54.49 -4.39
CA GLU A 188 4.53 -54.96 -3.00
C GLU A 188 3.41 -55.97 -2.72
N LYS A 189 2.18 -55.70 -3.18
CA LYS A 189 1.07 -56.65 -3.03
C LYS A 189 1.30 -57.95 -3.81
N ALA A 190 1.91 -57.87 -5.00
CA ALA A 190 2.28 -59.03 -5.80
C ALA A 190 3.40 -59.86 -5.15
N SER A 191 4.38 -59.23 -4.48
CA SER A 191 5.43 -59.96 -3.76
C SER A 191 4.87 -60.71 -2.54
N ILE A 192 3.92 -60.11 -1.82
CA ILE A 192 3.23 -60.74 -0.68
C ILE A 192 2.40 -61.96 -1.13
N SER A 193 1.62 -61.86 -2.22
CA SER A 193 0.86 -63.02 -2.73
C SER A 193 1.75 -64.18 -3.20
N ASN A 194 3.04 -63.94 -3.45
CA ASN A 194 4.00 -64.97 -3.86
C ASN A 194 4.73 -65.66 -2.68
N SER A 195 4.52 -65.22 -1.43
CA SER A 195 4.99 -65.95 -0.24
C SER A 195 3.95 -66.96 0.24
N THR A 196 2.66 -66.58 0.25
CA THR A 196 1.55 -67.43 0.74
C THR A 196 1.33 -68.70 -0.10
N SER A 197 1.81 -68.73 -1.33
CA SER A 197 1.74 -69.89 -2.22
C SER A 197 2.87 -70.91 -2.02
N LYS A 198 3.93 -70.58 -1.25
CA LYS A 198 5.10 -71.46 -1.06
C LYS A 198 5.04 -72.31 0.22
N GLU A 199 4.14 -72.01 1.14
CA GLU A 199 3.99 -72.73 2.42
C GLU A 199 3.07 -73.96 2.34
N LYS A 200 2.36 -74.15 1.21
CA LYS A 200 1.44 -75.29 0.99
C LYS A 200 1.98 -76.37 0.04
N ALA A 201 3.30 -76.52 -0.03
CA ALA A 201 3.97 -77.46 -0.95
C ALA A 201 5.12 -78.27 -0.31
N SER A 202 5.12 -78.47 1.02
CA SER A 202 6.06 -79.36 1.71
C SER A 202 5.50 -79.91 3.01
N ASN A 203 4.64 -80.93 2.93
CA ASN A 203 4.43 -81.91 4.01
C ASN A 203 3.61 -83.12 3.52
N ASN A 204 4.29 -84.10 2.91
CA ASN A 204 3.83 -85.50 2.92
C ASN A 204 4.99 -86.47 2.65
N SER A 205 5.72 -86.86 3.70
CA SER A 205 6.54 -88.07 3.71
C SER A 205 6.75 -88.51 5.17
N THR A 206 6.57 -89.79 5.45
CA THR A 206 6.71 -90.39 6.79
C THR A 206 8.03 -91.15 6.91
N GLY A 207 8.59 -91.19 8.13
CA GLY A 207 9.80 -91.97 8.43
C GLY A 207 10.34 -91.68 9.83
N SER A 208 10.18 -92.62 10.75
CA SER A 208 10.56 -92.47 12.17
C SER A 208 11.98 -92.98 12.46
N SER A 209 12.70 -92.30 13.36
CA SER A 209 13.22 -92.92 14.60
C SER A 209 13.84 -91.90 15.59
N ASP A 210 13.47 -92.03 16.85
CA ASP A 210 14.26 -92.04 18.10
C ASP A 210 15.53 -91.15 18.30
N SER A 211 15.83 -90.63 19.52
CA SER A 211 15.06 -90.47 20.77
C SER A 211 15.84 -89.65 21.84
N VAL A 212 15.20 -89.40 23.01
CA VAL A 212 15.82 -89.17 24.36
C VAL A 212 16.45 -87.79 24.73
N LYS A 213 15.65 -87.02 25.51
CA LYS A 213 15.92 -86.29 26.78
C LYS A 213 16.83 -85.02 26.90
N ASN A 214 16.14 -83.98 27.40
CA ASN A 214 16.39 -83.19 28.64
C ASN A 214 17.72 -82.45 28.92
N GLY A 215 17.60 -81.17 29.31
CA GLY A 215 18.60 -80.45 30.13
C GLY A 215 18.48 -78.91 30.02
N PRO A 216 18.08 -78.15 31.07
CA PRO A 216 17.62 -76.76 30.88
C PRO A 216 18.53 -75.65 31.44
N SER A 217 18.37 -74.46 30.81
CA SER A 217 18.33 -73.12 31.44
C SER A 217 19.61 -72.34 31.84
N ASN A 218 19.58 -71.07 31.39
CA ASN A 218 19.80 -69.83 32.16
C ASN A 218 21.16 -69.08 32.17
N SER A 219 21.05 -67.78 32.47
CA SER A 219 22.04 -66.84 33.05
C SER A 219 23.33 -66.45 32.29
N SER A 220 23.25 -65.30 31.61
CA SER A 220 24.05 -64.07 31.83
C SER A 220 25.59 -64.07 32.03
N SER A 221 26.22 -63.04 31.42
CA SER A 221 27.49 -62.38 31.83
C SER A 221 28.81 -63.18 31.61
N SER A 222 30.01 -62.58 31.61
CA SER A 222 30.50 -61.28 31.11
C SER A 222 32.05 -61.27 31.12
N SER A 223 32.69 -60.41 30.32
CA SER A 223 34.16 -60.15 30.34
C SER A 223 35.06 -61.34 29.87
N SER A 224 36.35 -61.21 29.52
CA SER A 224 37.14 -60.07 29.00
C SER A 224 38.50 -60.50 28.42
N SER A 225 39.02 -59.73 27.45
CA SER A 225 40.47 -59.67 27.04
C SER A 225 41.06 -60.91 26.32
N LYS A 226 42.22 -60.89 25.62
CA LYS A 226 43.20 -59.81 25.30
C LYS A 226 44.10 -60.18 24.09
N SER A 227 44.44 -59.21 23.22
CA SER A 227 45.72 -59.06 22.44
C SER A 227 46.23 -60.17 21.49
N THR A 228 47.00 -59.95 20.41
CA THR A 228 47.57 -58.75 19.70
C THR A 228 47.05 -58.74 18.23
N SER A 229 47.62 -58.27 17.10
CA SER A 229 48.80 -57.48 16.62
C SER A 229 48.48 -57.04 15.16
N GLY A 230 49.12 -56.07 14.47
CA GLY A 230 50.14 -55.06 14.78
C GLY A 230 50.64 -54.39 13.47
N SER A 231 51.26 -53.19 13.54
CA SER A 231 51.91 -52.40 12.44
C SER A 231 51.04 -51.98 11.22
N ASP A 232 51.11 -50.80 10.61
CA ASP A 232 51.84 -49.51 10.77
C ASP A 232 50.93 -48.36 10.26
N GLY A 233 51.13 -47.05 10.47
CA GLY A 233 52.10 -46.28 11.28
C GLY A 233 52.16 -44.79 10.85
N SER A 234 52.50 -43.86 11.78
CA SER A 234 53.08 -42.51 11.52
C SER A 234 52.26 -41.41 10.76
N ASN A 235 52.30 -40.08 11.05
CA ASN A 235 52.95 -39.24 12.08
C ASN A 235 52.36 -37.78 12.12
N ARG A 236 52.74 -36.97 13.14
CA ARG A 236 52.61 -35.49 13.34
C ARG A 236 51.19 -34.96 13.73
N SER A 237 50.96 -34.23 14.85
CA SER A 237 51.61 -33.07 15.53
C SER A 237 51.18 -31.70 14.93
N SER A 238 50.85 -30.61 15.66
CA SER A 238 51.05 -30.20 17.08
C SER A 238 49.77 -29.53 17.69
N GLY A 239 49.54 -29.40 19.01
CA GLY A 239 50.09 -28.39 19.96
C GLY A 239 49.59 -26.95 19.65
N SER A 240 48.82 -26.21 20.47
CA SER A 240 48.91 -25.86 21.92
C SER A 240 47.51 -25.48 22.50
N LYS A 241 47.14 -25.59 23.81
CA LYS A 241 47.49 -24.79 25.03
C LYS A 241 47.31 -23.25 24.87
N SER A 242 46.80 -22.46 25.84
CA SER A 242 46.61 -22.69 27.30
C SER A 242 45.58 -21.75 27.99
N ALA A 243 45.11 -22.11 29.20
CA ALA A 243 44.51 -21.27 30.29
C ALA A 243 43.27 -20.40 29.98
N GLY A 244 42.42 -19.94 30.93
CA GLY A 244 42.37 -19.98 32.42
C GLY A 244 41.82 -18.63 32.94
N SER A 245 41.23 -18.43 34.13
CA SER A 245 40.95 -19.31 35.29
C SER A 245 40.01 -18.59 36.29
N SER A 246 39.18 -19.32 37.06
CA SER A 246 38.66 -19.00 38.44
C SER A 246 37.91 -17.65 38.68
N ASN A 247 37.15 -17.39 39.75
CA ASN A 247 36.46 -18.14 40.82
C ASN A 247 35.23 -17.26 41.21
N GLY A 248 34.25 -17.62 42.04
CA GLY A 248 33.97 -18.79 42.88
C GLY A 248 32.59 -18.55 43.55
N GLY A 249 32.15 -19.38 44.50
CA GLY A 249 30.82 -19.22 45.13
C GLY A 249 30.80 -19.47 46.64
N SER A 250 29.65 -19.21 47.27
CA SER A 250 29.28 -19.77 48.59
C SER A 250 27.76 -19.79 48.78
N VAL A 251 27.29 -20.35 49.90
CA VAL A 251 25.91 -20.84 50.12
C VAL A 251 25.17 -20.01 51.19
N GLY A 252 23.85 -19.90 51.08
CA GLY A 252 22.95 -19.34 52.10
C GLY A 252 21.53 -19.91 51.98
N SER A 253 20.89 -20.24 53.11
CA SER A 253 19.69 -21.08 53.16
C SER A 253 18.36 -20.32 53.29
N SER A 254 17.28 -21.06 53.00
CA SER A 254 15.86 -20.70 53.00
C SER A 254 15.33 -19.80 54.12
N SER A 255 14.33 -18.97 53.77
CA SER A 255 13.18 -18.66 54.63
C SER A 255 11.89 -18.69 53.80
N ASN A 256 10.75 -18.94 54.45
CA ASN A 256 9.46 -19.18 53.79
C ASN A 256 8.60 -17.92 53.79
N GLY A 257 8.01 -17.54 52.64
CA GLY A 257 7.22 -16.33 52.49
C GLY A 257 6.11 -16.48 51.45
N SER A 258 4.90 -16.79 51.91
CA SER A 258 3.73 -16.89 51.02
C SER A 258 3.29 -15.49 50.56
N GLY A 259 3.38 -15.24 49.26
CA GLY A 259 3.02 -13.97 48.62
C GLY A 259 2.27 -14.21 47.33
N ASN A 260 1.02 -13.75 47.27
CA ASN A 260 0.03 -14.09 46.24
C ASN A 260 0.48 -13.64 44.82
N ASN A 261 0.95 -14.57 43.98
CA ASN A 261 1.39 -14.26 42.62
C ASN A 261 0.25 -14.49 41.61
N SER A 262 -0.53 -13.44 41.37
CA SER A 262 -1.58 -13.41 40.34
C SER A 262 -0.97 -13.48 38.94
N SER A 263 -0.93 -14.67 38.34
CA SER A 263 -0.38 -14.95 37.01
C SER A 263 -1.27 -14.44 35.86
N SER A 264 -1.36 -13.11 35.73
CA SER A 264 -2.16 -12.42 34.72
C SER A 264 -1.56 -12.52 33.30
N SER A 265 -1.79 -13.68 32.66
CA SER A 265 -2.11 -13.81 31.23
C SER A 265 -1.34 -12.89 30.26
N SER A 266 0.00 -12.95 30.27
CA SER A 266 0.89 -12.16 29.40
C SER A 266 0.89 -12.59 27.91
N SER A 267 -0.24 -13.10 27.41
CA SER A 267 -0.33 -13.90 26.17
C SER A 267 -1.58 -13.64 25.32
N ASN A 268 -2.13 -12.42 25.31
CA ASN A 268 -3.19 -12.06 24.34
C ASN A 268 -3.18 -10.61 23.79
N SER A 269 -2.18 -9.79 24.13
CA SER A 269 -2.20 -8.34 23.84
C SER A 269 -1.91 -7.93 22.38
N SER A 270 -1.52 -8.88 21.51
CA SER A 270 -1.09 -8.60 20.12
C SER A 270 -2.26 -8.53 19.11
N ALA A 271 -3.36 -9.25 19.37
CA ALA A 271 -4.47 -9.37 18.44
C ALA A 271 -5.17 -8.02 18.16
N ASN A 272 -5.35 -7.18 19.19
CA ASN A 272 -6.19 -5.99 19.14
C ASN A 272 -5.42 -4.66 19.00
N GLN A 273 -4.19 -4.69 18.47
CA GLN A 273 -3.39 -3.49 18.19
C GLN A 273 -3.68 -2.94 16.79
N PRO A 274 -3.78 -1.60 16.60
CA PRO A 274 -4.05 -0.98 15.30
C PRO A 274 -2.89 -1.22 14.32
N THR A 275 -3.13 -1.09 13.01
CA THR A 275 -2.13 -1.33 11.95
C THR A 275 -0.84 -0.52 12.18
N VAL A 276 -0.96 0.74 12.62
CA VAL A 276 0.20 1.61 12.93
C VAL A 276 1.08 1.12 14.08
N ALA A 277 0.60 0.22 14.94
CA ALA A 277 1.42 -0.40 15.99
C ALA A 277 2.27 -1.58 15.46
N LYS A 278 1.97 -2.07 14.25
CA LYS A 278 2.59 -3.23 13.59
C LYS A 278 3.56 -2.82 12.47
N MET A 279 3.59 -1.54 12.13
CA MET A 279 4.54 -0.90 11.20
C MET A 279 5.96 -0.86 11.78
N ASN A 280 7.00 -1.02 10.97
CA ASN A 280 8.39 -0.85 11.43
C ASN A 280 8.65 0.59 11.88
N LEU A 281 8.04 1.56 11.19
CA LEU A 281 8.01 2.98 11.55
C LEU A 281 7.52 3.26 12.97
N ALA A 282 6.71 2.35 13.56
CA ALA A 282 6.18 2.47 14.92
C ALA A 282 7.26 2.44 16.03
N SER A 283 8.48 2.04 15.67
CA SER A 283 9.69 2.10 16.52
C SER A 283 10.45 3.44 16.39
N ARG A 284 10.24 4.18 15.30
CA ARG A 284 11.02 5.37 14.91
C ARG A 284 10.32 6.70 15.22
N THR A 285 9.03 6.68 15.53
CA THR A 285 8.24 7.87 15.85
C THR A 285 7.08 7.56 16.81
N THR A 286 6.55 8.61 17.44
CA THR A 286 5.34 8.59 18.27
C THR A 286 4.13 9.22 17.57
N GLN A 287 4.26 9.72 16.34
CA GLN A 287 3.16 10.32 15.57
C GLN A 287 3.21 9.91 14.09
N ILE A 288 2.11 9.36 13.58
CA ILE A 288 1.97 8.90 12.19
C ILE A 288 0.63 9.40 11.62
N ILE A 289 0.66 10.00 10.43
CA ILE A 289 -0.51 10.24 9.60
C ILE A 289 -0.54 9.19 8.50
N THR A 290 -1.56 8.32 8.48
CA THR A 290 -1.73 7.30 7.43
C THR A 290 -2.72 7.81 6.39
N VAL A 291 -2.31 7.81 5.13
CA VAL A 291 -3.11 8.20 3.96
C VAL A 291 -3.29 6.97 3.09
N VAL A 292 -4.50 6.40 3.11
CA VAL A 292 -4.87 5.25 2.27
C VAL A 292 -5.76 5.76 1.14
N ALA A 293 -5.21 5.82 -0.07
CA ALA A 293 -5.86 6.37 -1.24
C ALA A 293 -6.74 5.34 -1.99
N SER A 294 -7.72 5.86 -2.72
CA SER A 294 -8.51 5.17 -3.73
C SER A 294 -8.85 6.20 -4.81
N GLY A 295 -8.20 6.07 -5.98
CA GLY A 295 -8.12 7.16 -6.96
C GLY A 295 -7.58 8.45 -6.33
N SER A 296 -8.21 9.58 -6.64
CA SER A 296 -7.87 10.91 -6.12
C SER A 296 -8.40 11.20 -4.70
N SER A 297 -9.08 10.25 -4.06
CA SER A 297 -9.63 10.35 -2.71
C SER A 297 -8.81 9.52 -1.73
N ALA A 298 -8.84 9.83 -0.44
CA ALA A 298 -8.15 9.04 0.58
C ALA A 298 -8.88 9.02 1.93
N GLN A 299 -8.71 7.93 2.68
CA GLN A 299 -8.93 7.92 4.12
C GLN A 299 -7.64 8.38 4.80
N VAL A 300 -7.72 9.50 5.53
CA VAL A 300 -6.61 10.05 6.31
C VAL A 300 -6.89 9.87 7.79
N LYS A 301 -6.00 9.14 8.49
CA LYS A 301 -6.08 8.89 9.93
C LYS A 301 -4.82 9.45 10.60
N PHE A 302 -4.97 10.19 11.70
CA PHE A 302 -3.82 10.68 12.49
C PHE A 302 -3.72 9.87 13.79
N TRP A 303 -2.51 9.41 14.11
CA TRP A 303 -2.21 8.51 15.21
C TRP A 303 -1.11 9.06 16.10
N GLU A 304 -1.27 8.84 17.41
CA GLU A 304 -0.36 9.33 18.46
C GLU A 304 -0.08 8.21 19.47
N LYS A 305 1.17 8.06 19.89
CA LYS A 305 1.64 7.02 20.82
C LYS A 305 1.76 7.59 22.23
N THR A 306 0.93 7.12 23.15
CA THR A 306 0.88 7.59 24.55
C THR A 306 0.98 6.41 25.50
N GLY A 307 1.94 6.42 26.43
CA GLY A 307 2.16 5.31 27.37
C GLY A 307 2.46 3.98 26.65
N GLY A 308 3.24 4.03 25.57
CA GLY A 308 3.55 2.88 24.70
C GLY A 308 2.47 2.51 23.69
N SER A 309 1.20 2.83 23.96
CA SER A 309 0.05 2.45 23.14
C SER A 309 -0.29 3.48 22.06
N TRP A 310 -0.61 3.02 20.85
CA TRP A 310 -1.08 3.88 19.76
C TRP A 310 -2.58 4.18 19.87
N LYS A 311 -2.96 5.44 19.70
CA LYS A 311 -4.34 5.93 19.70
C LYS A 311 -4.61 6.73 18.42
N GLN A 312 -5.82 6.61 17.88
CA GLN A 312 -6.27 7.45 16.77
C GLN A 312 -6.73 8.80 17.33
N VAL A 313 -6.19 9.90 16.81
CA VAL A 313 -6.60 11.28 17.12
C VAL A 313 -7.84 11.66 16.30
N PHE A 314 -7.84 11.34 15.01
CA PHE A 314 -9.02 11.42 14.13
C PHE A 314 -8.90 10.46 12.94
N SER A 315 -10.05 10.19 12.30
CA SER A 315 -10.15 9.66 10.94
C SER A 315 -11.02 10.62 10.12
N THR A 316 -10.63 10.92 8.89
CA THR A 316 -11.34 11.85 8.01
C THR A 316 -11.10 11.51 6.54
N THR A 317 -11.98 11.97 5.64
CA THR A 317 -11.72 11.89 4.21
C THR A 317 -10.79 13.02 3.77
N GLY A 318 -10.02 12.77 2.72
CA GLY A 318 -9.14 13.75 2.11
C GLY A 318 -8.99 13.53 0.62
N ASN A 319 -8.28 14.45 -0.03
CA ASN A 319 -7.92 14.38 -1.43
C ASN A 319 -6.40 14.17 -1.55
N VAL A 320 -5.99 13.42 -2.57
CA VAL A 320 -4.60 13.23 -2.98
C VAL A 320 -4.43 13.79 -4.40
N GLY A 321 -3.29 13.54 -5.04
CA GLY A 321 -3.08 13.85 -6.45
C GLY A 321 -4.21 13.32 -7.34
N SER A 322 -4.54 14.02 -8.43
CA SER A 322 -5.60 13.55 -9.35
C SER A 322 -5.30 12.20 -10.01
N GLN A 323 -4.03 11.79 -10.07
CA GLN A 323 -3.56 10.46 -10.48
C GLN A 323 -3.24 9.54 -9.28
N GLY A 324 -3.81 9.81 -8.11
CA GLY A 324 -3.69 8.98 -6.90
C GLY A 324 -2.33 9.03 -6.21
N VAL A 325 -1.96 7.94 -5.55
CA VAL A 325 -0.68 7.77 -4.84
C VAL A 325 0.24 6.83 -5.63
N GLY A 326 1.45 7.28 -5.96
CA GLY A 326 2.37 6.53 -6.82
C GLY A 326 3.79 7.10 -6.87
N SER A 327 4.51 6.82 -7.97
CA SER A 327 5.81 7.45 -8.24
C SER A 327 5.59 8.92 -8.62
N ALA A 328 6.05 9.84 -7.78
CA ALA A 328 5.97 11.28 -8.06
C ALA A 328 7.09 11.74 -9.02
N ASP A 329 6.79 12.79 -9.76
CA ASP A 329 7.69 13.53 -10.65
C ASP A 329 7.10 14.95 -10.87
N GLU A 330 7.76 15.82 -11.64
CA GLU A 330 7.27 17.20 -11.93
C GLU A 330 6.16 17.29 -13.00
N TYR A 331 5.76 16.17 -13.60
CA TYR A 331 4.90 16.13 -14.79
C TYR A 331 3.54 15.47 -14.54
N HIS A 332 3.40 14.74 -13.43
CA HIS A 332 2.21 13.96 -13.10
C HIS A 332 1.66 14.31 -11.72
N SER A 333 0.33 14.48 -11.65
CA SER A 333 -0.41 14.81 -10.42
C SER A 333 -0.53 13.61 -9.46
N ARG A 334 0.59 13.03 -9.03
CA ARG A 334 0.65 11.87 -8.11
C ARG A 334 1.19 12.28 -6.75
N THR A 335 0.51 11.87 -5.68
CA THR A 335 1.06 11.96 -4.33
C THR A 335 2.17 10.91 -4.17
N PRO A 336 3.36 11.25 -3.63
CA PRO A 336 4.46 10.30 -3.52
C PRO A 336 4.11 9.14 -2.58
N ARG A 337 4.16 7.91 -3.08
CA ARG A 337 3.95 6.67 -2.30
C ARG A 337 5.18 6.36 -1.44
N GLY A 338 4.98 6.25 -0.14
CA GLY A 338 6.06 5.99 0.81
C GLY A 338 5.82 6.58 2.20
N ALA A 339 6.80 6.44 3.08
CA ALA A 339 6.84 7.03 4.41
C ALA A 339 7.83 8.20 4.46
N TYR A 340 7.34 9.39 4.80
CA TYR A 340 8.12 10.65 4.81
C TYR A 340 7.97 11.37 6.14
N SER A 341 9.04 11.97 6.64
CA SER A 341 8.94 12.82 7.83
C SER A 341 8.18 14.10 7.49
N LEU A 342 7.51 14.67 8.49
CA LEU A 342 6.85 15.96 8.37
C LEU A 342 7.82 17.07 8.83
N GLY A 343 7.91 18.13 8.03
CA GLY A 343 8.85 19.23 8.18
C GLY A 343 8.29 20.40 9.00
N PHE A 344 8.61 21.63 8.59
CA PHE A 344 8.03 22.82 9.20
C PHE A 344 6.55 22.98 8.83
N ALA A 345 5.80 23.63 9.72
CA ALA A 345 4.44 24.07 9.46
C ALA A 345 4.44 25.45 8.78
N PHE A 346 3.37 25.77 8.06
CA PHE A 346 3.21 27.06 7.40
C PHE A 346 1.74 27.45 7.24
N GLY A 347 1.50 28.68 6.80
CA GLY A 347 0.17 29.11 6.34
C GLY A 347 -0.08 30.61 6.46
N THR A 348 -1.31 31.03 6.16
CA THR A 348 -1.74 32.42 6.35
C THR A 348 -1.97 32.77 7.83
N SER A 349 -2.30 31.79 8.67
CA SER A 349 -2.33 31.92 10.13
C SER A 349 -1.85 30.65 10.85
N ASN A 350 -1.48 30.78 12.14
CA ASN A 350 -1.03 29.69 12.99
C ASN A 350 -2.13 29.36 14.03
N PRO A 351 -2.67 28.13 14.08
CA PRO A 351 -3.69 27.73 15.06
C PRO A 351 -3.11 27.28 16.41
N GLY A 352 -1.79 27.40 16.62
CA GLY A 352 -1.09 27.03 17.85
C GLY A 352 -0.18 25.81 17.70
N THR A 353 0.70 25.79 16.69
CA THR A 353 1.59 24.63 16.44
C THR A 353 2.85 24.58 17.29
N ASN A 354 3.30 23.37 17.59
CA ASN A 354 4.59 23.06 18.23
C ASN A 354 5.75 22.90 17.23
N LEU A 355 5.47 22.92 15.92
CA LEU A 355 6.49 22.92 14.88
C LEU A 355 7.03 24.34 14.63
N SER A 356 8.20 24.45 14.03
CA SER A 356 8.64 25.72 13.42
C SER A 356 7.59 26.17 12.40
N PHE A 357 7.11 27.40 12.50
CA PHE A 357 6.04 27.93 11.64
C PHE A 357 6.55 29.03 10.69
N ARG A 358 6.26 28.92 9.39
CA ARG A 358 6.46 29.99 8.39
C ARG A 358 5.14 30.64 8.01
N LYS A 359 4.98 31.93 8.31
CA LYS A 359 3.84 32.70 7.82
C LYS A 359 4.04 33.00 6.33
N ILE A 360 3.04 32.71 5.50
CA ILE A 360 3.03 33.08 4.08
C ILE A 360 3.04 34.61 3.94
N THR A 361 3.85 35.10 3.01
CA THR A 361 3.88 36.49 2.54
C THR A 361 3.65 36.52 1.02
N ASN A 362 3.39 37.70 0.45
CA ASN A 362 3.32 37.90 -1.01
C ASN A 362 4.68 37.72 -1.73
N ARG A 363 5.70 37.21 -1.03
CA ARG A 363 7.00 36.79 -1.56
C ARG A 363 7.28 35.30 -1.37
N SER A 364 6.41 34.54 -0.72
CA SER A 364 6.63 33.13 -0.44
C SER A 364 6.39 32.28 -1.69
N TYR A 365 7.45 31.67 -2.21
CA TYR A 365 7.41 30.70 -3.32
C TYR A 365 7.97 29.34 -2.87
N TRP A 366 7.37 28.25 -3.31
CA TRP A 366 8.07 26.97 -3.41
C TRP A 366 8.68 26.84 -4.81
N ILE A 367 10.00 26.64 -4.87
CA ILE A 367 10.72 26.59 -6.15
C ILE A 367 10.58 25.20 -6.76
N SER A 368 9.93 25.12 -7.92
CA SER A 368 9.61 23.87 -8.64
C SER A 368 10.19 23.87 -10.06
N ASN A 369 10.66 25.02 -10.55
CA ASN A 369 11.52 25.11 -11.73
C ASN A 369 12.80 24.27 -11.55
N VAL A 370 12.87 23.12 -12.24
CA VAL A 370 14.02 22.20 -12.21
C VAL A 370 15.35 22.81 -12.63
N ASN A 371 15.34 23.97 -13.33
CA ASN A 371 16.56 24.67 -13.74
C ASN A 371 17.09 25.62 -12.65
N ASP A 372 16.31 25.95 -11.63
CA ASP A 372 16.69 26.83 -10.54
C ASP A 372 17.68 26.14 -9.57
N SER A 373 18.70 26.88 -9.09
CA SER A 373 19.67 26.37 -8.11
C SER A 373 19.04 26.14 -6.72
N GLN A 374 17.86 26.71 -6.48
CA GLN A 374 17.05 26.57 -5.26
C GLN A 374 15.84 25.63 -5.43
N TYR A 375 15.75 24.86 -6.53
CA TYR A 375 14.74 23.83 -6.78
C TYR A 375 14.40 22.94 -5.55
N ASN A 376 13.12 22.62 -5.38
CA ASN A 376 12.48 21.98 -4.23
C ASN A 376 12.79 22.63 -2.87
N THR A 377 12.68 23.97 -2.77
CA THR A 377 12.78 24.69 -1.49
C THR A 377 11.85 25.90 -1.41
N TRP A 378 11.50 26.32 -0.19
CA TRP A 378 10.81 27.58 0.09
C TRP A 378 11.77 28.78 0.01
N GLN A 379 11.41 29.82 -0.76
CA GLN A 379 12.18 31.06 -0.92
C GLN A 379 11.28 32.31 -0.79
N GLU A 380 11.84 33.44 -0.35
CA GLU A 380 11.14 34.73 -0.24
C GLU A 380 11.57 35.70 -1.37
N ARG A 381 10.95 35.61 -2.54
CA ARG A 381 11.33 36.34 -3.76
C ARG A 381 10.26 37.38 -4.15
N ASN A 382 10.65 38.50 -4.79
CA ASN A 382 9.68 39.48 -5.30
C ASN A 382 8.94 38.99 -6.56
N SER A 383 9.53 38.02 -7.26
CA SER A 383 8.97 37.30 -8.42
C SER A 383 9.78 36.01 -8.61
N SER A 384 9.22 35.02 -9.31
CA SER A 384 9.89 33.74 -9.59
C SER A 384 9.45 33.20 -10.97
N ASN A 385 9.89 32.00 -11.35
CA ASN A 385 9.45 31.38 -12.60
C ASN A 385 7.96 31.01 -12.53
N LYS A 386 7.26 30.96 -13.67
CA LYS A 386 5.86 30.51 -13.75
C LYS A 386 5.64 29.05 -13.29
N ALA A 387 6.71 28.25 -13.25
CA ALA A 387 6.69 26.89 -12.72
C ALA A 387 6.84 26.83 -11.20
N ASP A 388 7.26 27.92 -10.53
CA ASP A 388 7.39 27.98 -9.08
C ASP A 388 6.04 28.31 -8.44
N GLU A 389 5.69 27.59 -7.37
CA GLU A 389 4.40 27.72 -6.71
C GLU A 389 4.37 28.98 -5.83
N HIS A 390 3.62 30.00 -6.25
CA HIS A 390 3.40 31.21 -5.46
C HIS A 390 2.40 30.93 -4.34
N MET A 391 2.90 30.70 -3.12
CA MET A 391 2.09 30.15 -2.03
C MET A 391 0.99 31.12 -1.53
N ALA A 392 1.17 32.43 -1.71
CA ALA A 392 0.13 33.41 -1.40
C ALA A 392 -1.06 33.38 -2.38
N SER A 393 -0.95 32.71 -3.54
CA SER A 393 -2.09 32.51 -4.46
C SER A 393 -3.14 31.51 -3.94
N TYR A 394 -2.83 30.73 -2.88
CA TYR A 394 -3.68 29.65 -2.39
C TYR A 394 -4.12 29.83 -0.91
N PRO A 395 -4.71 30.98 -0.53
CA PRO A 395 -4.94 31.34 0.88
C PRO A 395 -5.95 30.44 1.61
N THR A 396 -6.79 29.71 0.87
CA THR A 396 -7.74 28.72 1.41
C THR A 396 -7.02 27.40 1.72
N GLN A 397 -6.32 26.84 0.72
CA GLN A 397 -5.58 25.59 0.83
C GLN A 397 -4.45 25.71 1.87
N TYR A 398 -3.67 26.78 1.76
CA TYR A 398 -2.56 27.09 2.67
C TYR A 398 -2.98 28.05 3.78
N LYS A 399 -4.24 27.98 4.23
CA LYS A 399 -4.61 28.52 5.54
C LYS A 399 -3.74 27.88 6.63
N TYR A 400 -3.62 26.56 6.56
CA TYR A 400 -2.70 25.73 7.35
C TYR A 400 -2.02 24.72 6.42
N GLY A 401 -0.72 24.49 6.60
CA GLY A 401 0.06 23.52 5.85
C GLY A 401 1.22 22.94 6.66
N VAL A 402 1.68 21.76 6.28
CA VAL A 402 2.91 21.12 6.79
C VAL A 402 3.69 20.52 5.62
N VAL A 403 5.00 20.72 5.59
CA VAL A 403 5.87 20.15 4.54
C VAL A 403 5.95 18.64 4.67
N ILE A 404 5.73 17.92 3.57
CA ILE A 404 6.07 16.50 3.44
C ILE A 404 7.52 16.46 2.94
N ASN A 405 8.43 15.86 3.69
CA ASN A 405 9.87 15.85 3.37
C ASN A 405 10.22 14.85 2.25
N TYR A 406 9.56 15.00 1.09
CA TYR A 406 9.85 14.31 -0.14
C TYR A 406 10.92 15.05 -0.97
N ASN A 407 11.75 14.31 -1.71
CA ASN A 407 12.82 14.83 -2.56
C ASN A 407 13.73 15.88 -1.87
N THR A 408 14.07 15.67 -0.60
CA THR A 408 14.97 16.56 0.17
C THR A 408 16.42 16.53 -0.30
N GLY A 409 16.81 15.53 -1.09
CA GLY A 409 18.04 15.52 -1.89
C GLY A 409 18.00 16.44 -3.11
N ARG A 410 16.83 17.00 -3.45
CA ARG A 410 16.59 18.00 -4.50
C ARG A 410 16.97 17.49 -5.90
N THR A 411 16.72 16.20 -6.14
CA THR A 411 16.87 15.54 -7.44
C THR A 411 15.91 16.16 -8.44
N LYS A 412 16.47 16.85 -9.45
CA LYS A 412 15.72 17.57 -10.48
C LYS A 412 14.72 16.66 -11.18
N GLY A 413 13.47 17.10 -11.33
CA GLY A 413 12.42 16.39 -12.05
C GLY A 413 11.72 15.29 -11.24
N ALA A 414 12.21 14.93 -10.04
CA ALA A 414 11.59 13.90 -9.21
C ALA A 414 10.35 14.38 -8.44
N GLY A 415 9.94 15.64 -8.57
CA GLY A 415 8.76 16.21 -7.92
C GLY A 415 9.10 17.10 -6.73
N SER A 416 8.24 18.08 -6.47
CA SER A 416 8.41 19.14 -5.47
C SER A 416 7.05 19.64 -4.94
N GLY A 417 7.04 20.52 -3.95
CA GLY A 417 5.80 21.17 -3.48
C GLY A 417 4.83 20.24 -2.73
N PHE A 418 5.30 19.13 -2.15
CA PHE A 418 4.42 18.19 -1.46
C PHE A 418 4.12 18.64 -0.02
N PHE A 419 2.84 18.93 0.23
CA PHE A 419 2.33 19.41 1.52
C PHE A 419 1.15 18.58 2.01
N LEU A 420 0.93 18.59 3.32
CA LEU A 420 -0.34 18.28 3.95
C LEU A 420 -1.05 19.59 4.26
N HIS A 421 -2.22 19.86 3.67
CA HIS A 421 -2.89 21.18 3.74
C HIS A 421 -4.43 21.11 3.82
N CYS A 422 -5.10 22.27 3.87
CA CYS A 422 -6.57 22.35 3.92
C CYS A 422 -7.20 22.00 2.55
N SER A 423 -8.23 21.15 2.53
CA SER A 423 -8.97 20.82 1.31
C SER A 423 -9.96 21.92 0.91
N ASN A 424 -10.07 22.14 -0.40
CA ASN A 424 -11.12 22.92 -1.06
C ASN A 424 -12.20 22.02 -1.72
N GLY A 425 -12.14 20.70 -1.48
CA GLY A 425 -13.03 19.69 -2.07
C GLY A 425 -12.52 19.04 -3.36
N ALA A 426 -11.42 19.52 -3.96
CA ALA A 426 -10.88 19.03 -5.22
C ALA A 426 -9.65 18.12 -5.03
N PRO A 427 -9.35 17.23 -6.01
CA PRO A 427 -8.03 16.60 -6.16
C PRO A 427 -6.90 17.63 -6.20
N THR A 428 -5.70 17.21 -5.79
CA THR A 428 -4.50 18.06 -5.76
C THR A 428 -3.58 17.77 -6.95
N ALA A 429 -2.48 18.52 -7.06
CA ALA A 429 -1.34 18.18 -7.93
C ALA A 429 -0.39 17.12 -7.32
N GLY A 430 -0.70 16.56 -6.16
CA GLY A 430 0.14 15.58 -5.44
C GLY A 430 0.27 15.84 -3.93
N CYS A 431 -0.15 17.01 -3.45
CA CYS A 431 -0.36 17.24 -2.01
C CYS A 431 -1.42 16.31 -1.40
N VAL A 432 -1.44 16.20 -0.07
CA VAL A 432 -2.54 15.60 0.69
C VAL A 432 -3.40 16.74 1.27
N ALA A 433 -4.70 16.72 1.03
CA ALA A 433 -5.61 17.76 1.48
C ALA A 433 -6.72 17.19 2.38
N ILE A 434 -6.92 17.75 3.57
CA ILE A 434 -7.95 17.32 4.54
C ILE A 434 -8.77 18.53 5.06
N PRO A 435 -9.96 18.35 5.66
CA PRO A 435 -10.77 19.48 6.11
C PRO A 435 -10.04 20.40 7.10
N THR A 436 -10.26 21.71 6.98
CA THR A 436 -9.57 22.79 7.74
C THR A 436 -9.59 22.60 9.26
N SER A 437 -10.64 21.98 9.80
CA SER A 437 -10.74 21.61 11.23
C SER A 437 -9.69 20.56 11.62
N HIS A 438 -9.57 19.48 10.85
CA HIS A 438 -8.55 18.46 11.06
C HIS A 438 -7.14 19.00 10.83
N MET A 439 -6.93 19.91 9.86
CA MET A 439 -5.64 20.60 9.72
C MET A 439 -5.27 21.44 10.93
N ALA A 440 -6.24 22.12 11.57
CA ALA A 440 -5.98 22.82 12.83
C ALA A 440 -5.54 21.84 13.94
N THR A 441 -6.23 20.70 14.07
CA THR A 441 -5.85 19.63 15.01
C THR A 441 -4.47 19.02 14.70
N VAL A 442 -4.11 18.85 13.42
CA VAL A 442 -2.76 18.45 13.00
C VAL A 442 -1.77 19.48 13.50
N LEU A 443 -1.87 20.76 13.09
CA LEU A 443 -0.88 21.76 13.50
C LEU A 443 -0.75 21.86 15.03
N GLN A 444 -1.85 21.83 15.78
CA GLN A 444 -1.85 21.93 17.24
C GLN A 444 -1.20 20.75 17.97
N LYS A 445 -1.29 19.53 17.44
CA LYS A 445 -0.76 18.32 18.09
C LYS A 445 0.57 17.83 17.50
N LEU A 446 0.82 18.07 16.22
CA LEU A 446 1.98 17.55 15.52
C LEU A 446 3.27 18.12 16.10
N HIS A 447 4.24 17.25 16.37
CA HIS A 447 5.54 17.60 16.90
C HIS A 447 6.68 17.08 16.01
N SER A 448 7.92 17.50 16.28
CA SER A 448 9.09 17.06 15.52
C SER A 448 9.23 15.54 15.51
N GLY A 449 9.70 14.98 14.40
CA GLY A 449 9.86 13.53 14.21
C GLY A 449 8.58 12.77 13.82
N ALA A 450 7.44 13.44 13.62
CA ALA A 450 6.24 12.82 13.05
C ALA A 450 6.43 12.44 11.57
N TYR A 451 5.66 11.45 11.11
CA TYR A 451 5.68 10.97 9.72
C TYR A 451 4.28 10.99 9.08
N ILE A 452 4.25 11.07 7.75
CA ILE A 452 3.11 10.74 6.90
C ILE A 452 3.45 9.51 6.04
N VAL A 453 2.47 8.63 5.84
CA VAL A 453 2.63 7.39 5.05
C VAL A 453 1.51 7.29 4.03
N ASN A 454 1.87 7.36 2.75
CA ASN A 454 0.96 7.38 1.62
C ASN A 454 0.99 6.03 0.88
N VAL A 455 -0.17 5.38 0.75
CA VAL A 455 -0.35 4.05 0.14
C VAL A 455 -1.72 3.93 -0.55
N ASN A 456 -1.95 2.91 -1.38
CA ASN A 456 -3.24 2.64 -2.03
C ASN A 456 -4.08 1.58 -1.30
N SER A 457 -3.57 1.00 -0.20
CA SER A 457 -4.27 -0.01 0.59
C SER A 457 -3.84 -0.01 2.06
N GLU A 458 -4.74 -0.39 2.99
CA GLU A 458 -4.40 -0.43 4.42
C GLU A 458 -3.41 -1.58 4.77
N SER A 459 -3.28 -2.59 3.90
CA SER A 459 -2.24 -3.64 3.98
C SER A 459 -0.85 -3.13 3.61
N GLU A 460 -0.71 -2.22 2.63
CA GLU A 460 0.58 -1.63 2.25
C GLU A 460 1.26 -0.83 3.37
N LEU A 461 0.51 -0.36 4.37
CA LEU A 461 1.08 0.32 5.53
C LEU A 461 2.15 -0.53 6.23
N LEU A 462 1.98 -1.86 6.26
CA LEU A 462 2.90 -2.79 6.91
C LEU A 462 4.27 -2.93 6.20
N ASN A 463 4.45 -2.31 5.03
CA ASN A 463 5.75 -2.24 4.33
C ASN A 463 6.69 -1.17 4.90
N TYR A 464 6.24 -0.34 5.86
CA TYR A 464 6.95 0.83 6.38
C TYR A 464 7.15 0.76 7.90
#